data_AF-A0A851ICU5-F1
#
_entry.id   AF-A0A851ICU5-F1
#
_cell.length_a   1.000
_cell.length_b   1.000
_cell.length_c   1.000
_cell.angle_alpha   90.00
_cell.angle_beta   90.00
_cell.angle_gamma   90.00
#
_symmetry.space_group_name_H-M   'P 1'
#
loop_
_entity.id
_entity.type
_entity.pdbx_description
1 polymer ?
#
loop_
_entity_poly.entity_id
_entity_poly.type
_entity_poly.pdbx_seq_one_letter_code
_entity_poly.pdbx_strand_id
1 'polypeptide(L)'
;MNNIRNKVFENVDEGNDYQEKEALRKMEEEWDRELNIVYQKIMKIADSKTKNKLRNAQRAWIKFRDAETEKSYYTNNPTGGSMGVLFSINTAVQLTEERTLQLAEMYDALNN
;
A
#
# COMPACT_ATOMS: atom_id res chain seq x y z
N MET A 1 -10.60 -5.81 -6.94
CA MET A 1 -9.57 -4.81 -6.57
C MET A 1 -9.51 -3.63 -7.55
N ASN A 2 -9.82 -3.82 -8.85
CA ASN A 2 -10.09 -2.72 -9.80
C ASN A 2 -11.11 -1.65 -9.35
N ASN A 3 -11.91 -1.92 -8.31
CA ASN A 3 -12.90 -0.98 -7.79
C ASN A 3 -12.27 0.23 -7.07
N ILE A 4 -11.17 0.06 -6.34
CA ILE A 4 -10.57 1.17 -5.56
C ILE A 4 -10.01 2.23 -6.50
N ARG A 5 -9.21 1.83 -7.50
CA ARG A 5 -8.65 2.74 -8.50
C ARG A 5 -9.75 3.48 -9.26
N ASN A 6 -10.76 2.76 -9.76
CA ASN A 6 -11.84 3.40 -10.52
C ASN A 6 -12.60 4.43 -9.68
N LYS A 7 -12.84 4.12 -8.39
CA LYS A 7 -13.55 5.01 -7.47
C LYS A 7 -12.75 6.28 -7.13
N VAL A 8 -11.46 6.16 -6.83
CA VAL A 8 -10.65 7.32 -6.40
C VAL A 8 -10.29 8.25 -7.56
N PHE A 9 -10.30 7.75 -8.80
CA PHE A 9 -10.03 8.53 -10.02
C PHE A 9 -11.28 8.97 -10.79
N GLU A 10 -12.50 8.67 -10.31
CA GLU A 10 -13.75 8.92 -11.04
C GLU A 10 -13.95 10.38 -11.50
N ASN A 11 -13.46 11.34 -10.72
CA ASN A 11 -13.63 12.79 -10.98
C ASN A 11 -12.28 13.53 -11.01
N VAL A 12 -11.21 12.85 -11.43
CA VAL A 12 -9.87 13.44 -11.56
C VAL A 12 -9.67 13.92 -12.99
N ASP A 13 -9.33 15.20 -13.17
CA ASP A 13 -8.95 15.72 -14.48
C ASP A 13 -7.52 15.25 -14.81
N GLU A 14 -7.38 14.49 -15.90
CA GLU A 14 -6.07 14.04 -16.37
C GLU A 14 -5.15 15.25 -16.66
N GLY A 15 -3.94 15.22 -16.09
CA GLY A 15 -2.97 16.32 -16.17
C GLY A 15 -3.10 17.36 -15.05
N ASN A 16 -4.11 17.27 -14.18
CA ASN A 16 -4.16 18.06 -12.95
C ASN A 16 -3.33 17.38 -11.84
N ASP A 17 -2.05 17.78 -11.75
CA ASP A 17 -1.07 17.22 -10.80
C ASP A 17 -1.57 17.20 -9.34
N TYR A 18 -2.35 18.21 -8.92
CA TYR A 18 -2.89 18.24 -7.56
C TYR A 18 -3.96 17.17 -7.36
N GLN A 19 -4.95 17.10 -8.26
CA GLN A 19 -6.04 16.12 -8.16
C GLN A 19 -5.53 14.68 -8.28
N GLU A 20 -4.57 14.43 -9.17
CA GLU A 20 -3.96 13.11 -9.33
C GLU A 20 -3.25 12.66 -8.05
N LYS A 21 -2.48 13.54 -7.40
CA LYS A 21 -1.83 13.23 -6.13
C LYS A 21 -2.82 12.99 -5.01
N GLU A 22 -3.87 13.80 -4.91
CA GLU A 22 -4.93 13.61 -3.92
C GLU A 22 -5.66 12.27 -4.12
N ALA A 23 -5.94 11.89 -5.37
CA ALA A 23 -6.53 10.59 -5.68
C ALA A 23 -5.62 9.43 -5.28
N LEU A 24 -4.30 9.54 -5.53
CA LEU A 24 -3.33 8.53 -5.12
C LEU A 24 -3.19 8.44 -3.59
N ARG A 25 -3.23 9.56 -2.86
CA ARG A 25 -3.23 9.55 -1.38
C ARG A 25 -4.45 8.81 -0.83
N LYS A 26 -5.64 9.12 -1.36
CA LYS A 26 -6.87 8.39 -1.01
C LYS A 26 -6.76 6.91 -1.35
N MET A 27 -6.16 6.58 -2.50
CA MET A 27 -5.94 5.19 -2.88
C MET A 27 -5.03 4.45 -1.89
N GLU A 28 -3.98 5.11 -1.40
CA GLU A 28 -3.06 4.56 -0.40
C GLU A 28 -3.77 4.33 0.94
N GLU A 29 -4.56 5.29 1.41
CA GLU A 29 -5.38 5.16 2.63
C GLU A 29 -6.37 4.00 2.55
N GLU A 30 -7.04 3.85 1.41
CA GLU A 30 -8.00 2.75 1.19
C GLU A 30 -7.30 1.39 1.17
N TRP A 31 -6.12 1.29 0.57
CA TRP A 31 -5.32 0.07 0.60
C TRP A 31 -4.78 -0.25 2.00
N ASP A 32 -4.29 0.74 2.74
CA ASP A 32 -3.82 0.54 4.11
C ASP A 32 -4.96 0.06 5.03
N ARG A 33 -6.17 0.59 4.81
CA ARG A 33 -7.39 0.12 5.49
C ARG A 33 -7.67 -1.35 5.18
N GLU A 34 -7.64 -1.76 3.91
CA GLU A 34 -7.84 -3.18 3.53
C GLU A 34 -6.73 -4.09 4.07
N LEU A 35 -5.47 -3.65 4.00
CA LEU A 35 -4.32 -4.34 4.59
C LEU A 35 -4.57 -4.63 6.06
N ASN A 36 -4.95 -3.61 6.83
CA ASN A 36 -5.21 -3.72 8.26
C ASN A 36 -6.37 -4.67 8.55
N ILE A 37 -7.44 -4.63 7.76
CA ILE A 37 -8.58 -5.55 7.90
C ILE A 37 -8.11 -7.01 7.74
N VAL A 38 -7.37 -7.32 6.67
CA VAL A 38 -6.90 -8.68 6.40
C VAL A 38 -5.88 -9.12 7.44
N TYR A 39 -4.94 -8.26 7.82
CA TYR A 39 -4.01 -8.51 8.92
C TYR A 39 -4.75 -8.92 10.21
N GLN A 40 -5.77 -8.17 10.61
CA GLN A 40 -6.54 -8.48 11.81
C GLN A 40 -7.32 -9.79 11.69
N LYS A 41 -7.82 -10.14 10.50
CA LYS A 41 -8.46 -11.44 10.26
C LYS A 41 -7.49 -12.60 10.48
N ILE A 42 -6.27 -12.52 9.94
CA ILE A 42 -5.21 -13.54 10.17
C ILE A 42 -4.86 -13.63 11.66
N MET A 43 -4.69 -12.47 12.32
CA MET A 43 -4.31 -12.40 13.73
C MET A 43 -5.38 -12.97 14.67
N LYS A 44 -6.64 -13.12 14.22
CA LYS A 44 -7.68 -13.81 14.98
C LYS A 44 -7.54 -15.34 14.91
N ILE A 45 -7.24 -15.89 13.74
CA ILE A 45 -7.31 -17.34 13.50
C ILE A 45 -5.96 -18.08 13.63
N ALA A 46 -4.84 -17.41 13.37
CA ALA A 46 -3.53 -18.06 13.35
C ALA A 46 -3.09 -18.56 14.75
N ASP A 47 -2.15 -19.50 14.80
CA ASP A 47 -1.51 -19.89 16.07
C ASP A 47 -0.53 -18.81 16.59
N SER A 48 -0.10 -18.95 17.86
CA SER A 48 0.80 -17.99 18.52
C SER A 48 2.15 -17.79 17.81
N LYS A 49 2.74 -18.85 17.25
CA LYS A 49 4.03 -18.78 16.55
C LYS A 49 3.87 -18.00 15.25
N THR A 50 2.82 -18.30 14.49
CA THR A 50 2.47 -17.61 13.24
C THR A 50 2.15 -16.13 13.49
N LYS A 51 1.33 -15.80 14.51
CA LYS A 51 1.06 -14.41 14.90
C LYS A 51 2.33 -13.62 15.21
N ASN A 52 3.25 -14.20 15.98
CA ASN A 52 4.50 -13.53 16.35
C ASN A 52 5.41 -13.30 15.14
N LYS A 53 5.54 -14.28 14.25
CA LYS A 53 6.31 -14.14 13.01
C LYS A 53 5.69 -13.10 12.08
N LEU A 54 4.37 -13.12 11.89
CA LEU A 54 3.66 -12.17 11.04
C LEU A 54 3.78 -10.73 11.57
N ARG A 55 3.64 -10.51 12.88
CA ARG A 55 3.82 -9.19 13.49
C ARG A 55 5.21 -8.62 13.22
N ASN A 56 6.25 -9.45 13.34
CA ASN A 56 7.62 -9.02 13.07
C ASN A 56 7.85 -8.74 11.58
N ALA A 57 7.30 -9.58 10.69
CA ALA A 57 7.36 -9.36 9.26
C ALA A 57 6.65 -8.05 8.86
N GLN A 58 5.48 -7.76 9.43
CA GLN A 58 4.75 -6.52 9.13
C GLN A 58 5.49 -5.27 9.59
N ARG A 59 6.14 -5.30 10.77
CA ARG A 59 6.99 -4.20 11.24
C ARG A 59 8.21 -3.97 10.34
N ALA A 60 8.82 -5.05 9.85
CA ALA A 60 9.93 -4.94 8.91
C ALA A 60 9.45 -4.40 7.55
N TRP A 61 8.29 -4.85 7.08
CA TRP A 61 7.69 -4.40 5.84
C TRP A 61 7.36 -2.90 5.86
N ILE A 62 6.86 -2.34 6.97
CA ILE A 62 6.63 -0.89 7.09
C ILE A 62 7.94 -0.12 6.85
N LYS A 63 9.03 -0.52 7.50
CA LYS A 63 10.34 0.12 7.29
C LYS A 63 10.83 0.01 5.84
N PHE A 64 10.60 -1.14 5.21
CA PHE A 64 10.92 -1.35 3.79
C PHE A 64 10.09 -0.42 2.90
N ARG A 65 8.76 -0.37 3.09
CA ARG A 65 7.85 0.49 2.33
C ARG A 65 8.27 1.95 2.42
N ASP A 66 8.55 2.42 3.63
CA ASP A 66 8.90 3.81 3.87
C ASP A 66 10.25 4.15 3.18
N ALA A 67 11.25 3.26 3.27
CA ALA A 67 12.54 3.44 2.59
C ALA A 67 12.43 3.41 1.06
N GLU A 68 11.62 2.51 0.51
CA GLU A 68 11.38 2.43 -0.94
C GLU A 68 10.61 3.65 -1.45
N THR A 69 9.65 4.14 -0.66
CA THR A 69 8.89 5.37 -0.96
C THR A 69 9.81 6.58 -0.99
N GLU A 70 10.73 6.71 -0.03
CA GLU A 70 11.75 7.77 -0.01
C GLU A 70 12.70 7.65 -1.22
N LYS A 71 13.21 6.44 -1.51
CA LYS A 71 14.09 6.19 -2.66
C LYS A 71 13.41 6.54 -3.98
N SER A 72 12.14 6.18 -4.14
CA SER A 72 11.39 6.40 -5.39
C SER A 72 11.24 7.89 -5.75
N TYR A 73 11.28 8.78 -4.75
CA TYR A 73 11.25 10.23 -4.96
C TYR A 73 12.36 10.69 -5.92
N TYR A 74 13.55 10.06 -5.85
CA TYR A 74 14.75 10.46 -6.58
C TYR A 74 15.10 9.55 -7.75
N THR A 75 14.56 8.33 -7.82
CA THR A 75 15.02 7.27 -8.73
C THR A 75 14.99 7.68 -10.22
N ASN A 76 13.96 8.43 -10.64
CA ASN A 76 13.83 8.97 -12.00
C ASN A 76 13.65 10.50 -12.00
N ASN A 77 13.96 11.15 -10.88
CA ASN A 77 13.77 12.59 -10.70
C ASN A 77 14.86 13.14 -9.76
N PRO A 78 16.13 13.17 -10.21
CA PRO A 78 17.28 13.46 -9.34
C PRO A 78 17.25 14.87 -8.74
N THR A 79 16.54 15.81 -9.38
CA THR A 79 16.35 17.19 -8.90
C THR A 79 15.14 17.35 -7.97
N GLY A 80 14.35 16.30 -7.77
CA GLY A 80 13.15 16.34 -6.93
C GLY A 80 12.02 17.22 -7.51
N GLY A 81 11.09 17.63 -6.63
CA GLY A 81 9.94 18.45 -7.00
C GLY A 81 8.67 17.64 -7.24
N SER A 82 7.71 18.27 -7.94
CA SER A 82 6.33 17.76 -8.08
C SER A 82 6.26 16.30 -8.53
N MET A 83 7.09 15.92 -9.51
CA MET A 83 7.14 14.58 -10.08
C MET A 83 7.70 13.54 -9.10
N GLY A 84 8.63 13.94 -8.22
CA GLY A 84 9.17 13.07 -7.16
C GLY A 84 8.08 12.71 -6.14
N VAL A 85 7.25 13.69 -5.77
CA VAL A 85 6.08 13.45 -4.90
C VAL A 85 5.13 12.44 -5.54
N LEU A 86 4.85 12.59 -6.84
CA LEU A 86 4.00 11.67 -7.58
C LEU A 86 4.57 10.24 -7.60
N PHE A 87 5.87 10.08 -7.82
CA PHE A 87 6.52 8.76 -7.77
C PHE A 87 6.47 8.14 -6.37
N SER A 88 6.74 8.91 -5.32
CA SER A 88 6.65 8.42 -3.94
C SER A 88 5.26 7.90 -3.60
N ILE A 89 4.20 8.67 -3.88
CA ILE A 89 2.84 8.22 -3.55
C ILE A 89 2.46 6.97 -4.37
N ASN A 90 2.82 6.92 -5.66
CA ASN A 90 2.59 5.73 -6.48
C ASN A 90 3.29 4.48 -5.94
N THR A 91 4.55 4.60 -5.52
CA THR A 91 5.29 3.48 -4.90
C THR A 91 4.63 3.03 -3.60
N ALA A 92 4.19 3.96 -2.74
CA ALA A 92 3.47 3.61 -1.51
C ALA A 92 2.16 2.86 -1.79
N VAL A 93 1.38 3.30 -2.78
CA VAL A 93 0.15 2.62 -3.23
C VAL A 93 0.46 1.19 -3.69
N GLN A 94 1.41 1.03 -4.60
CA GLN A 94 1.75 -0.28 -5.19
C GLN A 94 2.20 -1.28 -4.12
N LEU A 95 3.13 -0.88 -3.25
CA LEU A 95 3.63 -1.76 -2.19
C LEU A 95 2.53 -2.16 -1.21
N THR A 96 1.63 -1.22 -0.87
CA THR A 96 0.53 -1.47 0.06
C THR A 96 -0.54 -2.40 -0.55
N GLU A 97 -0.86 -2.22 -1.84
CA GLU A 97 -1.72 -3.14 -2.60
C GLU A 97 -1.12 -4.56 -2.63
N GLU A 98 0.14 -4.70 -3.06
CA GLU A 98 0.84 -5.99 -3.11
C GLU A 98 0.88 -6.69 -1.75
N ARG A 99 1.13 -5.92 -0.68
CA ARG A 99 1.15 -6.48 0.66
C ARG A 99 -0.24 -6.94 1.11
N THR A 100 -1.28 -6.19 0.77
CA THR A 100 -2.67 -6.58 1.04
C THR A 100 -3.01 -7.90 0.37
N LEU A 101 -2.61 -8.07 -0.90
CA LEU A 101 -2.79 -9.31 -1.66
C LEU A 101 -2.09 -10.50 -1.01
N GLN A 102 -0.81 -10.35 -0.64
CA GLN A 102 -0.06 -11.40 0.05
C GLN A 102 -0.71 -11.82 1.37
N LEU A 103 -1.24 -10.87 2.14
CA LEU A 103 -1.95 -11.18 3.37
C LEU A 103 -3.29 -11.87 3.08
N ALA A 104 -4.00 -11.49 2.01
CA ALA A 104 -5.25 -12.13 1.63
C ALA A 104 -5.03 -13.60 1.25
N GLU A 105 -4.01 -13.89 0.44
CA GLU A 105 -3.61 -15.25 0.10
C GLU A 105 -3.25 -16.08 1.35
N MET A 106 -2.52 -15.48 2.30
CA MET A 106 -2.21 -16.12 3.57
C MET A 106 -3.47 -16.39 4.40
N TYR A 107 -4.42 -15.45 4.43
CA TYR A 107 -5.69 -15.63 5.13
C TYR A 107 -6.48 -16.79 4.53
N ASP A 108 -6.61 -16.86 3.20
CA ASP A 108 -7.31 -17.94 2.52
C ASP A 108 -6.66 -19.29 2.80
N ALA A 109 -5.33 -19.37 2.77
CA ALA A 109 -4.58 -20.58 3.09
C ALA A 109 -4.76 -21.08 4.55
N LEU A 110 -5.05 -20.18 5.49
CA LEU A 110 -5.30 -20.54 6.90
C LEU A 110 -6.75 -20.95 7.18
N ASN A 111 -7.69 -20.66 6.27
CA ASN A 111 -9.10 -21.05 6.41
C ASN A 111 -9.47 -22.29 5.59
N ASN A 112 -8.53 -22.84 4.83
CA ASN A 112 -8.70 -24.06 4.03
C ASN A 112 -8.30 -25.32 4.80
#